data_AF-T0HWD5-F1
#
_entry.id   AF-T0HWD5-F1
#
_cell.length_a   1.000
_cell.length_b   1.000
_cell.length_c   1.000
_cell.angle_alpha   90.00
_cell.angle_beta   90.00
_cell.angle_gamma   90.00
#
_symmetry.space_group_name_H-M   'P 1'
#
loop_
_entity.id
_entity.type
_entity.pdbx_description
1 polymer ?
#
loop_
_entity_poly.entity_id
_entity_poly.type
_entity_poly.pdbx_seq_one_letter_code
_entity_poly.pdbx_strand_id
1 'polypeptide(L)'
;MNAGAASGATVTARRMVNGANILNYALYREAARTNIWGNTPGTDMPPATTAPILPTALTVYGRIPAGQNVPAGGYADTVTVTVNY
;
A
#
# COMPACT_ATOMS: atom_id res chain seq x y z
N MET A 1 -5.82 3.64 -2.93
CA MET A 1 -5.67 2.77 -1.74
C MET A 1 -5.41 3.62 -0.52
N ASN A 2 -6.13 3.37 0.57
CA ASN A 2 -5.93 4.09 1.83
C ASN A 2 -4.60 3.70 2.53
N ALA A 3 -4.32 4.27 3.70
CA ALA A 3 -3.11 4.04 4.48
C ALA A 3 -3.13 2.75 5.34
N GLY A 4 -4.20 1.95 5.28
CA GLY A 4 -4.44 0.87 6.23
C GLY A 4 -5.22 1.31 7.46
N ALA A 5 -5.38 0.41 8.44
CA ALA A 5 -6.22 0.63 9.62
C ALA A 5 -5.43 1.08 10.86
N ALA A 6 -4.11 0.94 10.85
CA ALA A 6 -3.26 1.22 12.00
C ALA A 6 -3.10 2.72 12.29
N SER A 7 -3.09 3.09 13.57
CA SER A 7 -2.91 4.48 14.01
C SER A 7 -1.57 5.06 13.52
N GLY A 8 -1.60 6.29 13.02
CA GLY A 8 -0.45 7.01 12.49
C GLY A 8 0.13 6.45 11.19
N ALA A 9 -0.55 5.52 10.53
CA ALA A 9 -0.18 5.05 9.19
C ALA A 9 -0.42 6.14 8.14
N THR A 10 0.46 6.20 7.15
CA THR A 10 0.30 7.03 5.95
C THR A 10 0.43 6.16 4.71
N VAL A 11 0.01 6.66 3.54
CA VAL A 11 0.18 5.92 2.27
C VAL A 11 1.65 5.64 1.92
N THR A 12 2.58 6.49 2.39
CA THR A 12 4.04 6.33 2.21
C THR A 12 4.67 5.43 3.27
N ALA A 13 4.06 5.31 4.45
CA ALA A 13 4.50 4.48 5.56
C ALA A 13 3.29 3.80 6.22
N ARG A 14 2.78 2.75 5.58
CA ARG A 14 1.71 1.93 6.13
C ARG A 14 2.24 1.06 7.26
N ARG A 15 1.34 0.58 8.12
CA ARG A 15 1.72 -0.11 9.37
C ARG A 15 0.94 -1.41 9.50
N MET A 16 1.65 -2.52 9.54
CA MET A 16 1.12 -3.79 10.03
C MET A 16 1.29 -3.87 11.54
N VAL A 17 0.34 -4.48 12.23
CA VAL A 17 0.31 -4.54 13.69
C VAL A 17 0.37 -5.97 14.21
N ASN A 18 1.05 -6.14 15.35
CA ASN A 18 1.01 -7.34 16.20
C ASN A 18 0.96 -6.88 17.67
N GLY A 19 -0.24 -6.87 18.26
CA GLY A 19 -0.47 -6.24 19.55
C GLY A 19 -0.07 -4.76 19.51
N ALA A 20 0.88 -4.36 20.36
CA ALA A 20 1.43 -3.00 20.38
C ALA A 20 2.61 -2.78 19.40
N ASN A 21 3.10 -3.84 18.75
CA ASN A 21 4.25 -3.74 17.85
C ASN A 21 3.80 -3.33 16.45
N ILE A 22 4.62 -2.50 15.80
CA ILE A 22 4.35 -1.93 14.47
C ILE A 22 5.46 -2.31 13.52
N LEU A 23 5.09 -2.91 12.38
CA LEU A 23 5.98 -3.17 11.26
C LEU A 23 5.57 -2.32 10.05
N ASN A 24 6.44 -1.40 9.64
CA ASN A 24 6.16 -0.50 8.53
C ASN A 24 6.35 -1.20 7.18
N TYR A 25 5.54 -0.80 6.21
CA TYR A 25 5.62 -1.24 4.83
C TYR A 25 5.10 -0.17 3.87
N ALA A 26 5.33 -0.36 2.58
CA ALA A 26 4.82 0.49 1.52
C ALA A 26 4.33 -0.36 0.35
N LEU A 27 3.37 0.19 -0.40
CA LEU A 27 2.80 -0.40 -1.61
C LEU A 27 3.10 0.54 -2.78
N TYR A 28 3.52 -0.04 -3.91
CA TYR A 28 3.98 0.66 -5.09
C TYR A 28 3.27 0.15 -6.35
N ARG A 29 3.23 0.99 -7.37
CA ARG A 29 2.57 0.68 -8.65
C ARG A 29 3.49 0.03 -9.69
N GLU A 30 4.80 -0.04 -9.41
CA GLU A 30 5.76 -0.70 -10.29
C GLU A 30 6.81 -1.51 -9.51
N ALA A 31 7.43 -2.47 -10.20
CA ALA A 31 8.44 -3.35 -9.62
C ALA A 31 9.69 -2.59 -9.11
N ALA A 32 9.99 -1.43 -9.71
CA ALA A 32 11.08 -0.55 -9.28
C ALA A 32 10.80 0.13 -7.93
N ARG A 33 9.54 0.18 -7.49
CA ARG A 33 9.10 0.75 -6.20
C ARG A 33 9.51 2.22 -6.03
N THR A 34 9.27 3.02 -7.06
CA THR A 34 9.58 4.45 -7.07
C THR A 34 8.36 5.30 -6.80
N ASN A 35 7.17 4.83 -7.17
CA ASN A 35 5.91 5.53 -7.00
C ASN A 35 4.97 4.76 -6.07
N ILE A 36 4.57 5.43 -5.00
CA ILE A 36 3.65 4.89 -4.00
C ILE A 36 2.25 4.75 -4.59
N TRP A 37 1.55 3.70 -4.17
CA TRP A 37 0.12 3.53 -4.41
C TRP A 37 -0.64 4.23 -3.28
N GLY A 38 -1.36 5.30 -3.59
CA GLY A 38 -2.20 6.06 -2.66
C GLY A 38 -3.60 6.29 -3.21
N ASN A 39 -4.28 7.32 -2.71
CA ASN A 39 -5.67 7.66 -3.02
C ASN A 39 -5.87 9.16 -3.32
N THR A 40 -4.80 9.90 -3.57
CA THR A 40 -4.84 11.32 -3.93
C THR A 40 -4.69 11.45 -5.45
N PRO A 41 -5.75 11.87 -6.17
CA PRO A 41 -5.70 12.08 -7.62
C PRO A 41 -4.57 13.03 -8.01
N GLY A 42 -3.83 12.68 -9.08
CA GLY A 42 -2.72 13.50 -9.59
C GLY A 42 -1.43 13.46 -8.76
N THR A 43 -1.41 12.76 -7.61
CA THR A 43 -0.21 12.64 -6.76
C THR A 43 0.25 11.18 -6.66
N ASP A 44 -0.55 10.32 -6.02
CA ASP A 44 -0.18 8.93 -5.71
C ASP A 44 -1.25 7.91 -6.11
N MET A 45 -2.38 8.38 -6.66
CA MET A 45 -3.37 7.53 -7.30
C MET A 45 -2.91 7.20 -8.73
N PRO A 46 -2.99 5.92 -9.17
CA PRO A 46 -2.80 5.58 -10.57
C PRO A 46 -3.74 6.39 -11.48
N PRO A 47 -3.29 6.81 -12.67
CA PRO A 47 -4.14 7.52 -13.61
C PRO A 47 -5.36 6.67 -13.97
N ALA A 48 -6.48 7.34 -14.22
CA ALA A 48 -7.68 6.67 -14.70
C ALA A 48 -7.37 5.95 -16.01
N THR A 49 -7.72 4.66 -16.07
CA THR A 49 -7.64 3.86 -17.29
C THR A 49 -9.04 3.72 -17.86
N THR A 50 -9.19 3.88 -19.18
CA THR A 50 -10.42 3.45 -19.85
C THR A 50 -10.52 1.93 -19.76
N ALA A 51 -11.69 1.40 -19.36
CA ALA A 51 -11.90 -0.03 -19.33
C ALA A 51 -11.76 -0.58 -20.77
N PRO A 52 -10.72 -1.36 -21.09
CA PRO A 52 -10.59 -1.94 -22.41
C PRO A 52 -11.57 -3.12 -22.56
N ILE A 53 -11.75 -3.59 -23.79
CA ILE A 53 -12.49 -4.84 -24.07
C ILE A 53 -11.84 -6.04 -23.37
N LEU A 54 -10.53 -5.96 -23.09
CA LEU A 54 -9.77 -6.96 -22.37
C LEU A 54 -9.52 -6.54 -20.91
N PRO A 55 -9.45 -7.50 -19.97
CA PRO A 55 -9.10 -7.23 -18.57
C PRO A 55 -7.75 -6.51 -18.46
N THR A 56 -7.69 -5.48 -17.61
CA THR A 56 -6.45 -4.80 -17.25
C THR A 56 -6.01 -5.23 -15.86
N ALA A 57 -4.77 -5.71 -15.75
CA ALA A 57 -4.18 -6.04 -14.45
C ALA A 57 -3.58 -4.79 -13.79
N LEU A 58 -3.94 -4.55 -12.52
CA LEU A 58 -3.35 -3.53 -11.66
C LEU A 58 -2.50 -4.22 -10.59
N THR A 59 -1.20 -4.35 -10.85
CA THR A 59 -0.27 -5.10 -10.00
C THR A 59 0.29 -4.24 -8.86
N VAL A 60 0.06 -4.68 -7.62
CA VAL A 60 0.59 -4.00 -6.43
C VAL A 60 1.91 -4.63 -6.00
N TYR A 61 2.93 -3.80 -5.77
CA TYR A 61 4.24 -4.23 -5.30
C TYR A 61 4.47 -3.81 -3.85
N GLY A 62 4.59 -4.79 -2.95
CA GLY A 62 4.89 -4.53 -1.54
C GLY A 62 6.39 -4.40 -1.24
N ARG A 63 6.72 -3.65 -0.19
CA ARG A 63 8.05 -3.66 0.44
C ARG A 63 7.98 -3.38 1.93
N ILE A 64 8.71 -4.19 2.69
CA ILE A 64 9.03 -3.93 4.10
C ILE A 64 10.46 -3.37 4.13
N PRO A 65 10.69 -2.15 4.64
CA PRO A 65 12.04 -1.63 4.85
C PRO A 65 12.82 -2.50 5.85
N ALA A 66 14.08 -2.78 5.54
CA ALA A 66 14.98 -3.52 6.43
C ALA A 66 15.37 -2.69 7.67
N GLY A 67 15.87 -3.36 8.71
CA GLY A 67 16.39 -2.71 9.92
C GLY A 67 15.32 -2.26 10.93
N GLN A 68 14.07 -2.71 10.79
CA GLN A 68 13.04 -2.47 11.79
C GLN A 68 13.24 -3.42 12.98
N ASN A 69 13.55 -2.88 14.15
CA ASN A 69 13.74 -3.64 15.38
C ASN A 69 12.38 -3.97 16.02
N VAL A 70 11.78 -5.08 15.62
CA VAL A 70 10.49 -5.56 16.15
C VAL A 70 10.56 -7.05 16.45
N PRO A 71 9.79 -7.55 17.43
CA PRO A 71 9.75 -8.99 17.73
C PRO A 71 9.31 -9.80 16.52
N ALA A 72 9.88 -11.02 16.39
CA ALA A 72 9.42 -11.98 15.41
C ALA A 72 7.95 -12.37 15.66
N GLY A 73 7.15 -12.43 14.61
CA GLY A 73 5.73 -12.76 14.70
C GLY A 73 4.96 -12.37 13.44
N GLY A 74 3.68 -12.73 13.40
CA GLY A 74 2.78 -12.31 12.33
C GLY A 74 2.31 -10.87 12.55
N TYR A 75 2.49 -10.01 11.55
CA TYR A 75 1.95 -8.65 11.55
C TYR A 75 0.91 -8.55 10.42
N ALA A 76 -0.21 -7.90 10.68
CA ALA A 76 -1.29 -7.75 9.71
C ALA A 76 -1.75 -6.30 9.57
N ASP A 77 -2.24 -5.95 8.38
CA ASP A 77 -2.94 -4.70 8.09
C ASP A 77 -4.05 -5.00 7.08
N THR A 78 -5.06 -4.13 7.00
CA THR A 78 -6.14 -4.20 6.00
C THR A 78 -6.15 -2.91 5.21
N VAL A 79 -5.85 -2.99 3.91
CA VAL A 79 -5.85 -1.86 2.98
C VAL A 79 -7.07 -1.93 2.08
N THR A 80 -7.81 -0.83 1.98
CA THR A 80 -9.00 -0.72 1.14
C THR A 80 -8.64 -0.12 -0.22
N VAL A 81 -9.12 -0.77 -1.28
CA VAL A 81 -9.04 -0.30 -2.67
C VAL A 81 -10.43 0.18 -3.10
N THR A 82 -10.51 1.42 -3.59
CA THR A 82 -11.74 1.96 -4.17
C THR A 82 -11.53 2.06 -5.68
N VAL A 83 -12.47 1.52 -6.44
CA VAL A 83 -12.52 1.57 -7.90
C VAL A 83 -13.75 2.38 -8.30
N ASN A 84 -13.52 3.45 -9.06
CA ASN A 84 -14.58 4.29 -9.61
C ASN A 84 -14.69 4.00 -11.12
N TYR A 85 -15.91 3.98 -11.65
CA TYR A 85 -16.24 3.68 -13.04
C TYR A 85 -17.09 4.78 -13.67
#